data_AF-K4AEV4-F1
#
_entry.id   AF-K4AEV4-F1
#
_cell.length_a   1.000
_cell.length_b   1.000
_cell.length_c   1.000
_cell.angle_alpha   90.00
_cell.angle_beta   90.00
_cell.angle_gamma   90.00
#
_symmetry.space_group_name_H-M   'P 1'
#
loop_
_entity.id
_entity.type
_entity.pdbx_description
1 polymer ?
#
loop_
_entity_poly.entity_id
_entity_poly.type
_entity_poly.pdbx_seq_one_letter_code
_entity_poly.pdbx_strand_id
1 'polypeptide(L)'
;MNLRYRDERLVPITGKEGLEGPGLSVSQKIFYCISFVGGQYIWSRLQSFSAFRRWGDLEQRPLARRAWGLVQNAEGLYQAASFFNLLLFLYGGRYKTIVERILKARLVYGSPNMNRAVSFEYMNRQLVWNEFSEMLLLLLPLLNSSSVKKFLLPFSKDKSAGSFGDEANCPICRSSPSIPFIALPCQHRYCYYCLRTRCSATSSYRCPRCNEVVVAIQRQGSV
;
A
#
# COMPACT_ATOMS: atom_id res chain seq x y z
N MET A 1 -17.30 4.55 -13.89
CA MET A 1 -17.30 6.00 -14.12
C MET A 1 -18.72 6.51 -13.91
N ASN A 2 -18.94 7.49 -13.02
CA ASN A 2 -20.27 7.99 -12.69
C ASN A 2 -20.65 9.21 -13.54
N LEU A 3 -20.49 9.12 -14.85
CA LEU A 3 -20.81 10.19 -15.79
C LEU A 3 -21.79 9.68 -16.83
N ARG A 4 -22.84 10.44 -17.10
CA ARG A 4 -23.86 10.13 -18.10
C ARG A 4 -24.20 11.35 -18.93
N TYR A 5 -24.51 11.12 -20.21
CA TYR A 5 -25.04 12.19 -21.07
C TYR A 5 -26.54 12.36 -20.84
N ARG A 6 -26.95 13.61 -20.67
CA ARG A 6 -28.34 14.05 -20.48
C ARG A 6 -28.77 14.93 -21.63
N ASP A 7 -30.00 14.75 -22.10
CA ASP A 7 -30.62 15.65 -23.08
C ASP A 7 -31.19 16.90 -22.38
N GLU A 8 -30.59 18.06 -22.62
CA GLU A 8 -31.03 19.35 -22.04
C GLU A 8 -32.21 19.96 -22.79
N ARG A 9 -32.64 19.42 -23.95
CA ARG A 9 -33.81 19.92 -24.70
C ARG A 9 -35.12 19.66 -23.98
N LEU A 10 -35.17 18.56 -23.22
CA LEU A 10 -36.37 18.06 -22.56
C LEU A 10 -36.46 18.52 -21.10
N VAL A 11 -35.52 19.34 -20.64
CA VAL A 11 -35.45 19.80 -19.26
C VAL A 11 -35.99 21.23 -19.18
N PRO A 12 -37.01 21.50 -18.35
CA PRO A 12 -37.48 22.88 -18.15
C PRO A 12 -36.38 23.72 -17.49
N ILE A 13 -36.24 24.97 -17.97
CA ILE A 13 -35.23 25.96 -17.54
C ILE A 13 -35.33 26.28 -16.03
N THR A 14 -36.48 25.95 -15.41
CA THR A 14 -36.87 26.32 -14.04
C THR A 14 -36.78 25.18 -13.03
N GLY A 15 -36.11 24.07 -13.34
CA GLY A 15 -35.88 22.96 -12.42
C GLY A 15 -34.47 23.02 -11.84
N LYS A 16 -34.35 22.82 -10.51
CA LYS A 16 -33.08 22.62 -9.77
C LYS A 16 -32.08 21.83 -10.61
N GLU A 17 -30.79 22.12 -10.46
CA GLU A 17 -29.62 21.47 -11.09
C GLU A 17 -29.52 19.96 -10.77
N GLY A 18 -30.62 19.25 -10.96
CA GLY A 18 -30.90 17.94 -10.45
C GLY A 18 -30.13 16.97 -11.29
N LEU A 19 -29.45 16.06 -10.62
CA LEU A 19 -28.72 14.95 -11.21
C LEU A 19 -29.64 13.97 -11.97
N GLU A 20 -30.95 14.25 -12.01
CA GLU A 20 -32.04 13.46 -12.57
C GLU A 20 -32.57 14.08 -13.86
N GLY A 21 -32.72 13.26 -14.90
CA GLY A 21 -33.17 13.68 -16.21
C GLY A 21 -33.09 12.54 -17.23
N PRO A 22 -33.85 12.64 -18.34
CA PRO A 22 -33.82 11.64 -19.40
C PRO A 22 -32.43 11.57 -20.04
N GLY A 23 -32.01 10.36 -20.39
CA GLY A 23 -30.80 10.16 -21.19
C GLY A 23 -30.98 10.67 -22.63
N LEU A 24 -29.89 10.68 -23.40
CA LEU A 24 -29.93 11.06 -24.82
C LEU A 24 -30.98 10.26 -25.61
N SER A 25 -31.66 10.96 -26.51
CA SER A 25 -32.56 10.32 -27.48
C SER A 25 -31.79 9.43 -28.46
N VAL A 26 -32.47 8.46 -29.07
CA VAL A 26 -31.85 7.54 -30.04
C VAL A 26 -31.25 8.30 -31.22
N SER A 27 -31.95 9.32 -31.73
CA SER A 27 -31.45 10.18 -32.80
C SER A 27 -30.21 10.96 -32.37
N GLN A 28 -30.18 11.54 -31.16
CA GLN A 28 -28.99 12.23 -30.64
C GLN A 28 -27.80 11.27 -30.51
N LYS A 29 -28.00 10.03 -30.05
CA LYS A 29 -26.93 9.02 -29.98
C LYS A 29 -26.37 8.72 -31.37
N ILE A 30 -27.24 8.54 -32.36
CA ILE A 30 -26.85 8.28 -33.74
C ILE A 30 -26.07 9.47 -34.30
N PHE A 31 -26.59 10.70 -34.17
CA PHE A 31 -25.90 11.90 -34.64
C PHE A 31 -24.56 12.14 -33.94
N TYR A 32 -24.47 11.85 -32.64
CA TYR A 32 -23.22 11.94 -31.89
C TYR A 32 -22.19 10.95 -32.43
N CYS A 33 -22.59 9.69 -32.62
CA CYS A 33 -21.73 8.63 -33.17
C CYS A 33 -21.28 8.95 -34.60
N ILE A 34 -22.22 9.35 -35.48
CA ILE A 34 -21.92 9.75 -36.86
C ILE A 34 -21.00 10.97 -36.87
N SER A 35 -21.19 11.96 -36.00
CA SER A 35 -20.34 13.15 -35.98
C SER A 35 -18.93 12.81 -35.50
N PHE A 36 -18.80 11.95 -34.49
CA PHE A 36 -17.49 11.58 -33.93
C PHE A 36 -16.70 10.66 -34.89
N VAL A 37 -17.33 9.58 -35.36
CA VAL A 37 -16.70 8.60 -36.25
C VAL A 37 -16.60 9.16 -37.67
N GLY A 38 -17.70 9.70 -38.18
CA GLY A 38 -17.77 10.28 -39.52
C GLY A 38 -16.91 11.53 -39.64
N GLY A 39 -16.81 12.38 -38.61
CA GLY A 39 -15.90 13.53 -38.64
C GLY A 39 -14.44 13.11 -38.80
N GLN A 40 -13.96 12.18 -37.99
CA GLN A 40 -12.59 11.64 -38.08
C GLN A 40 -12.35 10.91 -39.42
N TYR A 41 -13.34 10.12 -39.87
CA TYR A 41 -13.23 9.41 -41.14
C TYR A 41 -13.22 10.35 -42.34
N ILE A 42 -14.12 11.33 -42.39
CA ILE A 42 -14.17 12.34 -43.46
C ILE A 42 -12.87 13.14 -43.46
N TRP A 43 -12.37 13.54 -42.29
CA TRP A 43 -11.11 14.29 -42.19
C TRP A 43 -9.91 13.48 -42.71
N SER A 44 -9.72 12.26 -42.20
CA SER A 44 -8.66 11.35 -42.65
C SER A 44 -8.78 11.01 -44.14
N ARG A 45 -10.01 10.81 -44.65
CA ARG A 45 -10.24 10.60 -46.07
C ARG A 45 -9.91 11.82 -46.91
N LEU A 46 -10.31 13.00 -46.47
CA LEU A 46 -10.01 14.26 -47.14
C LEU A 46 -8.50 14.50 -47.22
N GLN A 47 -7.77 14.21 -46.13
CA GLN A 47 -6.31 14.26 -46.09
C GLN A 47 -5.66 13.21 -47.01
N SER A 48 -6.14 11.97 -47.01
CA SER A 48 -5.62 10.93 -47.91
C SER A 48 -5.90 11.25 -49.38
N PHE A 49 -7.05 11.86 -49.66
CA PHE A 49 -7.45 12.26 -51.00
C PHE A 49 -6.65 13.48 -51.48
N SER A 50 -6.37 14.45 -50.62
CA SER A 50 -5.51 15.58 -50.95
C SER A 50 -4.07 15.16 -51.23
N ALA A 51 -3.56 14.16 -50.49
CA ALA A 51 -2.24 13.58 -50.72
C ALA A 51 -2.19 12.80 -52.04
N PHE A 52 -3.20 11.98 -52.33
CA PHE A 52 -3.26 11.17 -53.55
C PHE A 52 -3.40 12.02 -54.82
N ARG A 53 -4.19 13.10 -54.78
CA ARG A 53 -4.37 14.00 -55.94
C ARG A 53 -3.31 15.07 -56.08
N ARG A 54 -2.30 15.12 -55.19
CA ARG A 54 -1.19 16.08 -55.23
C ARG A 54 -1.68 17.49 -55.56
N TRP A 55 -2.75 17.92 -54.87
CA TRP A 55 -3.48 19.16 -55.17
C TRP A 55 -2.60 20.43 -55.12
N GLY A 56 -1.39 20.35 -54.55
CA GLY A 56 -0.39 21.41 -54.58
C GLY A 56 0.40 21.57 -55.88
N ASP A 57 0.51 20.54 -56.73
CA ASP A 57 1.38 20.59 -57.94
C ASP A 57 0.62 20.67 -59.28
N LEU A 58 -0.71 20.55 -59.29
CA LEU A 58 -1.52 20.56 -60.52
C LEU A 58 -2.18 21.93 -60.75
N GLU A 59 -1.43 22.82 -61.41
CA GLU A 59 -1.75 24.22 -61.76
C GLU A 59 -3.00 24.42 -62.66
N GLN A 60 -3.74 23.38 -63.07
CA GLN A 60 -4.65 23.49 -64.23
C GLN A 60 -6.17 23.35 -63.97
N ARG A 61 -6.67 23.22 -62.73
CA ARG A 61 -8.15 23.17 -62.50
C ARG A 61 -8.66 24.18 -61.46
N PRO A 62 -9.49 25.19 -61.86
CA PRO A 62 -9.98 26.24 -60.95
C PRO A 62 -10.88 25.71 -59.83
N LEU A 63 -11.55 24.57 -60.05
CA LEU A 63 -12.44 23.96 -59.06
C LEU A 63 -11.68 23.31 -57.89
N ALA A 64 -10.52 22.71 -58.15
CA ALA A 64 -9.71 22.07 -57.11
C ALA A 64 -9.12 23.11 -56.15
N ARG A 65 -8.63 24.25 -56.68
CA ARG A 65 -8.12 25.38 -55.90
C ARG A 65 -9.20 26.00 -55.01
N ARG A 66 -10.42 26.18 -55.54
CA ARG A 66 -11.57 26.65 -54.75
C ARG A 66 -11.98 25.64 -53.66
N ALA A 67 -12.04 24.35 -53.99
CA ALA A 67 -12.37 23.31 -53.02
C ALA A 67 -11.35 23.25 -51.88
N TRP A 68 -10.06 23.34 -52.19
CA TRP A 68 -8.99 23.37 -51.19
C TRP A 68 -9.08 24.62 -50.30
N GLY A 69 -9.30 25.80 -50.87
CA GLY A 69 -9.53 27.03 -50.10
C GLY A 69 -10.76 26.93 -49.19
N LEU A 70 -11.85 26.31 -49.64
CA LEU A 70 -13.04 26.06 -48.81
C LEU A 70 -12.73 25.11 -47.65
N VAL A 71 -11.95 24.05 -47.88
CA VAL A 71 -11.53 23.10 -46.83
C VAL A 71 -10.66 23.80 -45.79
N GLN A 72 -9.66 24.59 -46.23
CA GLN A 72 -8.79 25.36 -45.33
C GLN A 72 -9.58 26.40 -44.51
N ASN A 73 -10.49 27.13 -45.16
CA ASN A 73 -11.35 28.09 -44.47
C ASN A 73 -12.30 27.40 -43.48
N ALA A 74 -12.85 26.24 -43.85
CA ALA A 74 -13.71 25.46 -42.95
C ALA A 74 -12.94 24.92 -41.75
N GLU A 75 -11.69 24.47 -41.93
CA GLU A 75 -10.80 24.07 -40.84
C GLU A 75 -10.51 25.24 -39.90
N GLY A 76 -10.12 26.41 -40.44
CA GLY A 76 -9.89 27.60 -39.64
C GLY A 76 -11.15 28.05 -38.87
N LEU A 77 -12.31 28.04 -39.51
CA LEU A 77 -13.60 28.36 -38.88
C LEU A 77 -13.96 27.35 -37.79
N TYR A 78 -13.71 26.06 -38.01
CA TYR A 78 -13.92 25.02 -37.00
C TYR A 78 -12.99 25.19 -35.80
N GLN A 79 -11.70 25.49 -36.02
CA GLN A 79 -10.75 25.76 -34.95
C GLN A 79 -11.15 26.99 -34.12
N ALA A 80 -11.52 28.09 -34.78
CA ALA A 80 -12.02 29.28 -34.10
C ALA A 80 -13.30 29.01 -33.29
N ALA A 81 -14.26 28.28 -33.87
CA ALA A 81 -15.48 27.87 -33.19
C ALA A 81 -15.19 26.94 -31.99
N SER A 82 -14.20 26.05 -32.11
CA SER A 82 -13.77 25.14 -31.05
C SER A 82 -13.14 25.90 -29.89
N PHE A 83 -12.27 26.85 -30.20
CA PHE A 83 -11.66 27.74 -29.21
C PHE A 83 -12.71 28.57 -28.47
N PHE A 84 -13.67 29.16 -29.19
CA PHE A 84 -14.77 29.90 -28.56
C PHE A 84 -15.66 28.99 -27.71
N ASN A 85 -15.93 27.76 -28.17
CA ASN A 85 -16.65 26.77 -27.37
C ASN A 85 -15.89 26.41 -26.09
N LEU A 86 -14.57 26.28 -26.15
CA LEU A 86 -13.71 26.03 -24.99
C LEU A 86 -13.77 27.18 -23.98
N LEU A 87 -13.70 28.44 -24.43
CA LEU A 87 -13.83 29.60 -23.54
C LEU A 87 -15.18 29.60 -22.81
N LEU A 88 -16.26 29.34 -23.54
CA LEU A 88 -17.60 29.25 -22.94
C LEU A 88 -17.74 28.03 -22.01
N PHE A 89 -17.03 26.93 -22.30
CA PHE A 89 -16.95 25.78 -21.40
C PHE A 89 -16.19 26.11 -20.12
N LEU A 90 -15.08 26.85 -20.19
CA LEU A 90 -14.34 27.27 -19.00
C LEU A 90 -15.14 28.25 -18.14
N TYR A 91 -15.95 29.11 -18.75
CA TYR A 91 -16.81 30.04 -18.03
C TYR A 91 -18.03 29.36 -17.38
N GLY A 92 -18.70 28.45 -18.10
CA GLY A 92 -20.00 27.88 -17.67
C GLY A 92 -20.02 26.37 -17.38
N GLY A 93 -18.96 25.63 -17.67
CA GLY A 93 -18.78 24.20 -17.35
C GLY A 93 -19.75 23.22 -18.02
N ARG A 94 -20.51 23.61 -19.06
CA ARG A 94 -21.63 22.78 -19.58
C ARG A 94 -21.27 21.80 -20.71
N TYR A 95 -20.76 22.30 -21.84
CA TYR A 95 -20.53 21.50 -23.06
C TYR A 95 -19.05 21.56 -23.47
N LYS A 96 -18.35 20.42 -23.48
CA LYS A 96 -16.91 20.35 -23.80
C LYS A 96 -16.63 20.43 -25.31
N THR A 97 -17.55 19.97 -26.16
CA THR A 97 -17.39 20.02 -27.62
C THR A 97 -18.51 20.79 -28.33
N ILE A 98 -18.23 21.29 -29.54
CA ILE A 98 -19.23 21.93 -30.40
C ILE A 98 -20.38 20.98 -30.73
N VAL A 99 -20.06 19.70 -30.98
CA VAL A 99 -21.05 18.66 -31.31
C VAL A 99 -22.05 18.48 -30.16
N GLU A 100 -21.55 18.45 -28.92
CA GLU A 100 -22.40 18.36 -27.73
C GLU A 100 -23.25 19.61 -27.52
N ARG A 101 -22.71 20.79 -27.85
CA ARG A 101 -23.47 22.04 -27.80
C ARG A 101 -24.61 22.08 -28.80
N ILE A 102 -24.38 21.62 -30.04
CA ILE A 102 -25.42 21.53 -31.08
C ILE A 102 -26.49 20.51 -30.68
N LEU A 103 -26.07 19.35 -30.19
CA LEU A 103 -26.99 18.30 -29.73
C LEU A 103 -27.68 18.65 -28.42
N LYS A 104 -27.17 19.64 -27.67
CA LYS A 104 -27.54 19.95 -26.27
C LYS A 104 -27.38 18.72 -25.35
N ALA A 105 -26.33 17.94 -25.61
CA ALA A 105 -25.95 16.77 -24.85
C ALA A 105 -24.98 17.18 -23.73
N ARG A 106 -25.45 17.26 -22.49
CA ARG A 106 -24.63 17.65 -21.33
C ARG A 106 -24.09 16.42 -20.61
N LEU A 107 -22.82 16.44 -20.24
CA LEU A 107 -22.22 15.42 -19.38
C LEU A 107 -22.50 15.76 -17.91
N VAL A 108 -23.29 14.95 -17.22
CA VAL A 108 -23.70 15.15 -15.81
C VAL A 108 -23.35 13.90 -15.00
N TYR A 109 -23.16 14.04 -13.69
CA TYR A 109 -22.99 12.89 -12.81
C TYR A 109 -24.25 12.00 -12.82
N GLY A 110 -24.04 10.69 -12.90
CA GLY A 110 -25.13 9.72 -12.97
C GLY A 110 -25.89 9.55 -11.65
N SER A 111 -25.16 9.62 -10.53
CA SER A 111 -25.69 9.61 -9.18
C SER A 111 -24.93 10.59 -8.29
N PRO A 112 -25.59 11.29 -7.35
CA PRO A 112 -24.88 12.10 -6.34
C PRO A 112 -23.99 11.25 -5.44
N ASN A 113 -24.46 10.03 -5.16
CA ASN A 113 -23.82 9.11 -4.23
C ASN A 113 -22.78 8.28 -4.97
N MET A 114 -21.68 8.91 -5.39
CA MET A 114 -20.44 8.14 -5.40
C MET A 114 -20.10 7.90 -3.95
N ASN A 115 -20.11 6.64 -3.51
CA ASN A 115 -19.42 6.28 -2.28
C ASN A 115 -18.01 6.84 -2.45
N ARG A 116 -17.70 7.95 -1.76
CA ARG A 116 -16.33 8.38 -1.56
C ARG A 116 -15.71 7.17 -0.91
N ALA A 117 -14.97 6.38 -1.67
CA ALA A 117 -14.19 5.30 -1.12
C ALA A 117 -13.13 5.99 -0.28
N VAL A 118 -13.50 6.33 0.96
CA VAL A 118 -12.57 6.78 1.98
C VAL A 118 -11.60 5.62 2.10
N SER A 119 -10.32 5.89 1.85
CA SER A 119 -9.27 4.87 1.91
C SER A 119 -9.12 4.42 3.36
N PHE A 120 -9.90 3.41 3.75
CA PHE A 120 -9.85 2.77 5.06
C PHE A 120 -8.52 2.03 5.30
N GLU A 121 -7.67 1.89 4.28
CA GLU A 121 -6.40 1.17 4.35
C GLU A 121 -5.50 1.69 5.48
N TYR A 122 -5.36 3.01 5.62
CA TYR A 122 -4.50 3.59 6.66
C TYR A 122 -5.14 3.46 8.05
N MET A 123 -6.44 3.73 8.17
CA MET A 123 -7.15 3.60 9.44
C MET A 123 -7.17 2.14 9.94
N ASN A 124 -7.41 1.18 9.05
CA ASN A 124 -7.43 -0.24 9.38
C ASN A 124 -6.05 -0.75 9.79
N ARG A 125 -4.97 -0.29 9.13
CA ARG A 125 -3.60 -0.59 9.58
C ARG A 125 -3.34 -0.04 10.98
N GLN A 126 -3.78 1.18 11.26
CA GLN A 126 -3.58 1.81 12.56
C GLN A 126 -4.32 1.07 13.68
N LEU A 127 -5.57 0.66 13.45
CA LEU A 127 -6.35 -0.15 14.39
C LEU A 127 -5.65 -1.48 14.72
N VAL A 128 -5.23 -2.21 13.67
CA VAL A 128 -4.54 -3.49 13.84
C VAL A 128 -3.24 -3.34 14.62
N TRP A 129 -2.41 -2.35 14.28
CA TRP A 129 -1.14 -2.13 14.99
C TRP A 129 -1.35 -1.68 16.43
N ASN A 130 -2.34 -0.83 16.68
CA ASN A 130 -2.64 -0.37 18.04
C ASN A 130 -3.06 -1.53 18.94
N GLU A 131 -4.06 -2.32 18.52
CA GLU A 131 -4.52 -3.46 19.32
C GLU A 131 -3.46 -4.54 19.48
N PHE A 132 -2.68 -4.80 18.42
CA PHE A 132 -1.56 -5.74 18.51
C PHE A 132 -0.51 -5.30 19.54
N SER A 133 -0.21 -3.99 19.61
CA SER A 133 0.76 -3.46 20.57
C SER A 133 0.25 -3.52 22.01
N GLU A 134 -1.04 -3.28 22.24
CA GLU A 134 -1.67 -3.42 23.55
C GLU A 134 -1.65 -4.87 24.04
N MET A 135 -1.99 -5.83 23.16
CA MET A 135 -1.87 -7.26 23.46
C MET A 135 -0.42 -7.65 23.77
N LEU A 136 0.55 -7.16 22.99
CA LEU A 136 1.95 -7.47 23.20
C LEU A 136 2.47 -6.91 24.52
N LEU A 137 2.08 -5.69 24.91
CA LEU A 137 2.45 -5.09 26.18
C LEU A 137 1.89 -5.87 27.38
N LEU A 138 0.72 -6.51 27.24
CA LEU A 138 0.15 -7.40 28.26
C LEU A 138 0.87 -8.76 28.31
N LEU A 139 1.32 -9.26 27.16
CA LEU A 139 2.06 -10.53 27.06
C LEU A 139 3.51 -10.39 27.52
N LEU A 140 4.17 -9.26 27.24
CA LEU A 140 5.58 -9.02 27.54
C LEU A 140 5.97 -9.29 29.01
N PRO A 141 5.22 -8.84 30.04
CA PRO A 141 5.52 -9.14 31.43
C PRO A 141 5.15 -10.58 31.84
N LEU A 142 4.25 -11.24 31.12
CA LEU A 142 3.89 -12.65 31.35
C LEU A 142 4.89 -13.62 30.72
N LEU A 143 5.66 -13.16 29.73
CA LEU A 143 6.75 -13.90 29.12
C LEU A 143 7.94 -13.97 30.09
N ASN A 144 7.89 -14.94 30.99
CA ASN A 144 9.00 -15.31 31.86
C ASN A 144 10.28 -15.52 31.03
N SER A 145 11.35 -14.78 31.36
CA SER A 145 12.66 -14.85 30.70
C SER A 145 13.17 -16.29 30.53
N SER A 146 12.81 -17.20 31.45
CA SER A 146 13.21 -18.61 31.38
C SER A 146 12.50 -19.42 30.28
N SER A 147 11.27 -19.08 29.90
CA SER A 147 10.52 -19.77 28.82
C SER A 147 10.94 -19.28 27.43
N VAL A 148 11.13 -17.96 27.27
CA VAL A 148 11.64 -17.37 26.02
C VAL A 148 13.07 -17.82 25.75
N LYS A 149 13.92 -17.92 26.79
CA LYS A 149 15.26 -18.50 26.66
C LYS A 149 15.23 -19.95 26.19
N LYS A 150 14.30 -20.79 26.68
CA LYS A 150 14.17 -22.19 26.20
C LYS A 150 13.66 -22.28 24.76
N PHE A 151 12.77 -21.38 24.34
CA PHE A 151 12.25 -21.33 22.97
C PHE A 151 13.26 -20.77 21.95
N LEU A 152 14.13 -19.85 22.39
CA LEU A 152 15.22 -19.28 21.57
C LEU A 152 16.52 -20.11 21.62
N LEU A 153 16.62 -21.14 22.47
CA LEU A 153 17.81 -21.99 22.63
C LEU A 153 17.80 -23.38 21.94
N PRO A 154 17.08 -23.67 20.84
CA PRO A 154 17.36 -24.87 20.06
C PRO A 154 17.95 -24.51 18.67
N PHE A 155 19.01 -23.68 18.62
CA PHE A 155 19.80 -23.57 17.37
C PHE A 155 21.32 -23.46 17.56
N SER A 156 21.85 -23.83 18.71
CA SER A 156 23.29 -24.12 18.82
C SER A 156 23.57 -24.82 20.14
N LYS A 157 23.91 -26.12 20.08
CA LYS A 157 25.21 -26.65 20.55
C LYS A 157 25.12 -28.16 20.76
N ASP A 158 25.82 -28.87 19.89
CA ASP A 158 26.08 -30.30 19.92
C ASP A 158 26.68 -30.78 21.26
N LYS A 159 26.32 -31.98 21.69
CA LYS A 159 27.05 -32.71 22.74
C LYS A 159 27.23 -34.17 22.36
N SER A 160 28.45 -34.48 21.94
CA SER A 160 29.02 -35.83 21.92
C SER A 160 29.39 -36.29 23.34
N ALA A 161 29.33 -37.61 23.50
CA ALA A 161 29.52 -38.37 24.73
C ALA A 161 30.96 -38.29 25.30
N GLY A 162 31.08 -38.43 26.62
CA GLY A 162 32.37 -38.51 27.30
C GLY A 162 32.25 -38.47 28.83
N SER A 163 31.79 -39.57 29.41
CA SER A 163 31.93 -39.90 30.84
C SER A 163 33.42 -40.03 31.19
N PHE A 164 33.91 -39.28 32.19
CA PHE A 164 35.17 -39.38 32.97
C PHE A 164 35.79 -38.00 33.32
N GLY A 165 34.97 -37.02 33.72
CA GLY A 165 35.47 -35.69 34.11
C GLY A 165 34.60 -34.92 35.11
N ASP A 166 33.65 -35.58 35.77
CA ASP A 166 32.63 -34.86 36.54
C ASP A 166 33.17 -34.30 37.86
N GLU A 167 34.31 -34.77 38.38
CA GLU A 167 34.85 -34.24 39.64
C GLU A 167 35.31 -32.78 39.55
N ALA A 168 35.76 -32.32 38.39
CA ALA A 168 36.26 -30.95 38.18
C ALA A 168 35.16 -29.92 37.88
N ASN A 169 33.93 -30.37 37.61
CA ASN A 169 32.83 -29.50 37.21
C ASN A 169 31.99 -29.05 38.41
N CYS A 170 31.41 -27.85 38.32
CA CYS A 170 30.49 -27.38 39.35
C CYS A 170 29.19 -28.21 39.31
N PRO A 171 28.73 -28.81 40.44
CA PRO A 171 27.49 -29.61 40.49
C PRO A 171 26.21 -28.87 40.09
N ILE A 172 26.22 -27.53 40.14
CA ILE A 172 25.04 -26.69 39.91
C ILE A 172 24.88 -26.34 38.43
N CYS A 173 25.95 -25.88 37.77
CA CYS A 173 25.91 -25.47 36.36
C CYS A 173 26.51 -26.51 35.40
N ARG A 174 27.14 -27.57 35.92
CA ARG A 174 27.78 -28.68 35.17
C ARG A 174 28.80 -28.21 34.13
N SER A 175 29.42 -27.06 34.37
CA SER A 175 30.51 -26.51 33.58
C SER A 175 31.76 -26.36 34.44
N SER A 176 32.91 -26.17 33.81
CA SER A 176 34.13 -25.77 34.50
C SER A 176 33.92 -24.40 35.18
N PRO A 177 34.28 -24.24 36.46
CA PRO A 177 34.05 -23.00 37.19
C PRO A 177 35.01 -21.90 36.74
N SER A 178 34.47 -20.75 36.29
CA SER A 178 35.25 -19.57 35.89
C SER A 178 35.99 -18.90 37.06
N ILE A 179 35.50 -19.10 38.29
CA ILE A 179 36.19 -18.71 39.53
C ILE A 179 35.88 -19.81 40.57
N PRO A 180 36.81 -20.75 40.80
CA PRO A 180 36.56 -21.91 41.66
C PRO A 180 36.55 -21.51 43.14
N PHE A 181 35.47 -21.89 43.82
CA PHE A 181 35.32 -21.84 45.26
C PHE A 181 35.08 -23.25 45.79
N ILE A 182 35.58 -23.52 46.99
CA ILE A 182 35.37 -24.77 47.73
C ILE A 182 34.38 -24.53 48.87
N ALA A 183 33.49 -25.51 49.07
CA ALA A 183 32.60 -25.56 50.22
C ALA A 183 33.30 -26.29 51.37
N LEU A 184 33.31 -25.71 52.58
CA LEU A 184 33.88 -26.34 53.78
C LEU A 184 32.74 -26.93 54.64
N PRO A 185 32.89 -28.16 55.18
CA PRO A 185 34.11 -28.99 55.24
C PRO A 185 34.36 -29.91 54.03
N CYS A 186 33.39 -30.08 53.12
CA CYS A 186 33.43 -31.15 52.11
C CYS A 186 34.37 -30.95 50.92
N GLN A 187 35.04 -29.80 50.80
CA GLN A 187 36.04 -29.42 49.79
C GLN A 187 35.61 -29.54 48.31
N HIS A 188 34.31 -29.68 48.03
CA HIS A 188 33.81 -29.75 46.65
C HIS A 188 33.87 -28.40 45.93
N ARG A 189 34.21 -28.41 44.63
CA ARG A 189 34.39 -27.22 43.78
C ARG A 189 33.07 -26.69 43.20
N TYR A 190 32.90 -25.38 43.25
CA TYR A 190 31.76 -24.65 42.69
C TYR A 190 32.19 -23.35 42.01
N CYS A 191 31.33 -22.81 41.15
CA CYS A 191 31.42 -21.41 40.73
C CYS A 191 31.02 -20.50 41.90
N TYR A 192 31.74 -19.37 42.09
CA TYR A 192 31.41 -18.35 43.08
C TYR A 192 29.91 -18.00 43.12
N TYR A 193 29.33 -17.62 41.97
CA TYR A 193 27.93 -17.21 41.89
C TYR A 193 26.97 -18.36 42.23
N CYS A 194 27.23 -19.57 41.75
CA CYS A 194 26.37 -20.73 42.00
C CYS A 194 26.30 -21.07 43.49
N LEU A 195 27.45 -21.07 44.17
CA LEU A 195 27.52 -21.38 45.59
C LEU A 195 26.94 -20.24 46.44
N ARG A 196 27.35 -18.99 46.17
CA ARG A 196 26.88 -17.80 46.93
C ARG A 196 25.37 -17.64 46.84
N THR A 197 24.78 -17.81 45.66
CA THR A 197 23.32 -17.66 45.48
C THR A 197 22.55 -18.71 46.29
N ARG A 198 23.04 -19.96 46.35
CA ARG A 198 22.39 -21.02 47.11
C ARG A 198 22.55 -20.87 48.63
N CYS A 199 23.73 -20.46 49.09
CA CYS A 199 23.95 -20.14 50.50
C CYS A 199 23.15 -18.90 50.95
N SER A 200 22.93 -17.91 50.09
CA SER A 200 22.07 -16.75 50.43
C SER A 200 20.59 -17.08 50.41
N ALA A 201 20.15 -18.00 49.53
CA ALA A 201 18.75 -18.38 49.42
C ALA A 201 18.27 -19.33 50.53
N THR A 202 19.18 -20.04 51.22
CA THR A 202 18.83 -21.01 52.25
C THR A 202 19.88 -21.00 53.37
N SER A 203 19.44 -20.83 54.61
CA SER A 203 20.29 -20.70 55.80
C SER A 203 21.19 -21.92 56.06
N SER A 204 20.77 -23.12 55.66
CA SER A 204 21.54 -24.37 55.79
C SER A 204 21.64 -25.10 54.46
N TYR A 205 22.43 -24.57 53.52
CA TYR A 205 22.66 -25.23 52.23
C TYR A 205 23.47 -26.52 52.39
N ARG A 206 23.05 -27.60 51.72
CA ARG A 206 23.75 -28.89 51.69
C ARG A 206 24.38 -29.15 50.33
N CYS A 207 25.59 -29.68 50.35
CA CYS A 207 26.33 -30.04 49.15
C CYS A 207 25.61 -31.18 48.40
N PRO A 208 25.25 -31.04 47.11
CA PRO A 208 24.58 -32.10 46.34
C PRO A 208 25.44 -33.35 46.09
N ARG A 209 26.74 -33.34 46.40
CA ARG A 209 27.62 -34.51 46.22
C ARG A 209 27.72 -35.39 47.46
N CYS A 210 28.01 -34.79 48.61
CA CYS A 210 28.19 -35.53 49.88
C CYS A 210 27.06 -35.31 50.89
N ASN A 211 26.06 -34.48 50.55
CA ASN A 211 24.93 -34.11 51.41
C ASN A 211 25.30 -33.43 52.74
N GLU A 212 26.54 -32.95 52.84
CA GLU A 212 27.08 -32.27 54.01
C GLU A 212 26.71 -30.78 54.01
N VAL A 213 26.49 -30.19 55.19
CA VAL A 213 26.10 -28.79 55.31
C VAL A 213 27.31 -27.89 55.00
N VAL A 214 27.11 -26.91 54.13
CA VAL A 214 28.13 -25.94 53.78
C VAL A 214 28.16 -24.86 54.86
N VAL A 215 29.22 -24.87 55.67
CA VAL A 215 29.40 -23.93 56.79
C VAL A 215 30.08 -22.65 56.32
N ALA A 216 31.07 -22.79 55.44
CA ALA A 216 31.83 -21.66 54.90
C ALA A 216 32.20 -21.92 53.43
N ILE A 217 32.50 -20.83 52.71
CA ILE A 217 32.95 -20.87 51.33
C ILE A 217 34.33 -20.22 51.25
N GLN A 218 35.28 -20.86 50.57
CA GLN A 218 36.65 -20.37 50.43
C GLN A 218 37.07 -20.38 48.95
N ARG A 219 37.87 -19.40 48.53
CA ARG A 219 38.41 -19.39 47.17
C ARG A 219 39.49 -20.47 47.03
N GLN A 220 39.42 -21.26 45.97
CA GLN A 220 40.45 -22.24 45.70
C GLN A 220 41.75 -21.55 45.28
N GLY A 221 42.83 -21.78 46.03
CA GLY A 221 44.15 -21.19 45.78
C GLY A 221 44.53 -20.00 46.68
N SER A 222 43.85 -19.78 47.81
CA SER A 222 44.34 -18.88 48.86
C SER A 222 45.21 -19.65 49.87
N VAL A 223 46.51 -19.74 49.58
CA VAL A 223 47.60 -19.83 50.57
C VAL A 223 48.49 -18.62 50.31
#